data_AF-A0A412CK24-F1
#
_entry.id   AF-A0A412CK24-F1
#
_cell.length_a   1.000
_cell.length_b   1.000
_cell.length_c   1.000
_cell.angle_alpha   90.00
_cell.angle_beta   90.00
_cell.angle_gamma   90.00
#
_symmetry.space_group_name_H-M   'P 1'
#
loop_
_entity.id
_entity.type
_entity.pdbx_description
1 polymer ?
#
loop_
_entity_poly.entity_id
_entity_poly.type
_entity_poly.pdbx_seq_one_letter_code
_entity_poly.pdbx_strand_id
1 'polypeptide(L)' 'MSMNDLLKTRFFILLADTSKEVINTEMKDAYEEFIKQIVTISYSEDYSHIFRTLNLTRIEIAPLKELYQCEQGEKCA' A
#
# COMPACT_ATOMS: atom_id res chain seq x y z
N MET A 1 -0.53 14.43 -5.87
CA MET A 1 0.20 13.70 -4.82
C MET A 1 1.07 12.65 -5.51
N SER A 2 2.37 12.65 -5.26
CA SER A 2 3.31 11.76 -5.92
C SER A 2 3.38 10.40 -5.23
N MET A 3 4.00 9.41 -5.88
CA MET A 3 4.25 8.10 -5.25
C MET A 3 5.10 8.24 -3.96
N ASN A 4 6.05 9.17 -3.93
CA ASN A 4 6.88 9.42 -2.75
C ASN A 4 6.06 9.93 -1.56
N ASP A 5 4.93 10.59 -1.81
CA ASP A 5 4.02 11.04 -0.76
C ASP A 5 3.16 9.87 -0.25
N LEU A 6 2.74 8.98 -1.15
CA LEU A 6 2.03 7.74 -0.80
C LEU A 6 2.87 6.82 0.10
N LEU A 7 4.16 6.68 -0.17
CA LEU A 7 5.08 5.87 0.66
C LEU A 7 5.29 6.43 2.07
N LYS A 8 4.95 7.71 2.29
CA LYS A 8 5.02 8.35 3.61
C LYS A 8 3.70 8.25 4.40
N THR A 9 2.70 7.58 3.85
CA THR A 9 1.42 7.38 4.54
C THR A 9 1.58 6.45 5.73
N ARG A 10 0.65 6.58 6.68
CA ARG A 10 0.62 5.75 7.88
C ARG A 10 0.60 4.25 7.57
N PHE A 11 0.00 3.84 6.45
CA PHE A 11 -0.02 2.46 6.01
C PHE A 11 1.38 1.88 5.78
N PHE A 12 2.21 2.56 4.98
CA PHE A 12 3.59 2.11 4.72
C PHE A 12 4.50 2.26 5.93
N ILE A 13 4.28 3.29 6.76
CA ILE A 13 5.02 3.44 8.02
C ILE A 13 4.77 2.24 8.95
N LEU A 14 3.51 1.82 9.10
CA LEU A 14 3.17 0.65 9.93
C LEU A 14 3.71 -0.66 9.36
N LEU A 15 3.76 -0.81 8.04
CA LEU A 15 4.38 -1.97 7.40
C LEU A 15 5.90 -2.03 7.60
N ALA A 16 6.57 -0.88 7.62
CA ALA A 16 8.02 -0.79 7.75
C ALA A 16 8.51 -0.88 9.21
N ASP A 17 7.67 -0.47 10.18
CA ASP A 17 8.02 -0.48 11.60
C ASP A 17 7.89 -1.87 12.22
N THR A 18 8.95 -2.67 12.09
CA THR A 18 9.02 -4.03 12.64
C THR A 18 9.17 -4.08 14.16
N SER A 19 9.33 -2.92 14.82
CA SER A 19 9.51 -2.82 16.27
C SER A 19 8.19 -2.69 17.05
N LYS A 20 7.10 -2.36 16.35
CA LYS A 20 5.79 -2.12 16.96
C LYS A 20 4.87 -3.32 16.75
N GLU A 21 4.27 -3.81 17.84
CA GLU A 21 3.12 -4.71 17.73
C GLU A 21 1.92 -3.89 17.25
N VAL A 22 1.65 -3.96 15.94
CA VAL A 22 0.54 -3.25 15.33
C VAL A 22 -0.74 -4.06 15.53
N ILE A 23 -1.70 -3.49 16.24
CA ILE A 23 -3.02 -4.10 16.40
C ILE A 23 -3.82 -4.01 15.08
N ASN A 24 -4.59 -5.05 14.78
CA ASN A 24 -5.34 -5.17 13.52
C ASN A 24 -6.21 -3.96 13.20
N THR A 25 -6.78 -3.29 14.21
CA THR A 25 -7.59 -2.08 14.03
C THR A 25 -6.75 -0.91 13.52
N GLU A 26 -5.56 -0.68 14.08
CA GLU A 26 -4.67 0.41 13.66
C GLU A 26 -4.22 0.21 12.20
N MET A 27 -3.91 -1.03 11.82
CA MET A 27 -3.52 -1.39 10.46
C MET A 27 -4.67 -1.23 9.47
N LYS A 28 -5.88 -1.68 9.84
CA LYS A 28 -7.08 -1.52 9.03
C LYS A 28 -7.42 -0.04 8.80
N ASP A 29 -7.39 0.77 9.84
CA ASP A 29 -7.65 2.21 9.73
C ASP A 29 -6.66 2.90 8.79
N ALA A 30 -5.37 2.56 8.89
CA ALA A 30 -4.33 3.10 8.02
C ALA A 30 -4.52 2.67 6.56
N TYR A 31 -4.92 1.42 6.32
CA TYR A 31 -5.26 0.92 4.98
C TYR A 31 -6.47 1.65 4.39
N GLU A 32 -7.55 1.83 5.15
CA GLU A 32 -8.73 2.56 4.68
C GLU A 32 -8.40 4.02 4.33
N GLU A 33 -7.56 4.68 5.12
CA GLU A 33 -7.07 6.03 4.84
C GLU A 33 -6.22 6.07 3.55
N PHE A 34 -5.32 5.09 3.38
CA PHE A 34 -4.52 4.96 2.16
C PHE A 34 -5.37 4.79 0.90
N ILE A 35 -6.41 3.93 0.96
CA ILE A 35 -7.33 3.74 -0.17
C ILE A 35 -8.07 5.02 -0.53
N LYS A 36 -8.50 5.83 0.45
CA LYS A 36 -9.12 7.13 0.17
C LYS A 36 -8.18 8.04 -0.62
N GLN A 37 -6.89 8.05 -0.29
CA GLN A 37 -5.90 8.84 -1.03
C GLN A 37 -5.71 8.36 -2.47
N ILE A 38 -5.68 7.04 -2.70
CA ILE A 38 -5.63 6.46 -4.05
C ILE A 38 -6.87 6.85 -4.86
N VAL A 39 -8.06 6.76 -4.26
CA VAL A 39 -9.31 7.19 -4.88
C VAL A 39 -9.26 8.67 -5.24
N THR A 40 -8.75 9.53 -4.36
CA THR A 40 -8.58 10.96 -4.66
C THR A 40 -7.65 11.18 -5.87
N ILE A 41 -6.54 10.45 -5.98
CA ILE A 41 -5.65 10.54 -7.14
C ILE A 41 -6.37 10.15 -8.44
N SER A 42 -7.24 9.13 -8.38
CA SER A 42 -7.95 8.62 -9.54
C SER A 42 -8.97 9.60 -10.15
N TYR A 43 -9.34 10.66 -9.42
CA TYR A 43 -10.25 11.70 -9.90
C TYR A 43 -9.56 12.85 -10.66
N SER A 44 -8.22 12.80 -10.82
CA SER A 44 -7.49 13.77 -11.63
C SER A 44 -7.80 13.62 -13.13
N GLU A 45 -7.72 14.69 -13.91
CA GLU A 45 -7.78 14.62 -15.38
C GLU A 45 -6.41 14.24 -16.01
N ASP A 46 -5.35 14.23 -15.20
CA ASP A 46 -4.01 13.79 -15.63
C ASP A 46 -3.90 12.26 -15.64
N TYR A 47 -4.40 11.67 -16.73
CA TYR A 47 -4.39 10.21 -16.94
C TYR A 47 -2.99 9.59 -16.88
N SER A 48 -1.96 10.31 -17.37
CA SER A 48 -0.58 9.80 -17.33
C SER A 48 -0.08 9.69 -15.90
N HIS A 49 -0.33 10.72 -15.09
CA HIS A 49 -0.01 10.73 -13.68
C HIS A 49 -0.80 9.67 -12.90
N ILE A 50 -2.10 9.50 -13.18
CA ILE A 50 -2.93 8.44 -12.57
C ILE A 50 -2.34 7.07 -12.87
N PHE A 51 -2.14 6.75 -14.15
CA PHE A 51 -1.66 5.44 -14.57
C PHE A 51 -0.31 5.11 -13.95
N ARG A 52 0.61 6.09 -13.93
CA ARG A 52 1.93 5.92 -13.31
C ARG A 52 1.80 5.68 -11.80
N THR A 53 0.97 6.44 -11.10
CA THR A 53 0.80 6.31 -9.64
C THR A 53 0.16 4.98 -9.26
N LEU A 54 -0.88 4.56 -9.98
CA LEU A 54 -1.54 3.27 -9.74
C LEU A 54 -0.61 2.08 -10.03
N ASN A 55 0.16 2.14 -11.11
CA ASN A 55 1.12 1.07 -11.43
C ASN A 55 2.24 0.98 -10.39
N LEU A 56 2.80 2.11 -9.97
CA LEU A 56 3.82 2.12 -8.91
C LEU A 56 3.23 1.58 -7.60
N THR A 57 2.02 2.01 -7.23
CA THR A 57 1.32 1.49 -6.05
C THR A 57 1.15 -0.03 -6.12
N ARG A 58 0.75 -0.57 -7.28
CA ARG A 58 0.63 -2.02 -7.48
C ARG A 58 1.96 -2.74 -7.32
N ILE A 59 3.06 -2.18 -7.86
CA ILE A 59 4.40 -2.77 -7.76
C ILE A 59 4.83 -2.86 -6.30
N GLU A 60 4.64 -1.80 -5.51
CA GLU A 60 5.04 -1.80 -4.10
C GLU A 60 4.20 -2.74 -3.23
N ILE A 61 2.92 -2.96 -3.58
CA ILE A 61 2.02 -3.82 -2.80
C ILE A 61 2.12 -5.30 -3.22
N ALA A 62 2.51 -5.60 -4.47
CA ALA A 62 2.55 -6.97 -4.98
C ALA A 62 3.38 -7.95 -4.09
N PRO A 63 4.56 -7.57 -3.56
CA PRO A 63 5.34 -8.44 -2.68
C PRO A 63 4.61 -8.85 -1.40
N LEU A 64 3.70 -8.01 -0.87
CA LEU A 64 2.92 -8.33 0.34
C LEU A 64 2.01 -9.55 0.11
N LYS A 65 1.47 -9.68 -1.11
CA LYS A 65 0.65 -10.84 -1.46
C LYS A 65 1.49 -12.12 -1.48
N GLU A 66 2.68 -12.07 -2.07
CA GLU A 66 3.60 -13.21 -2.13
C GLU A 66 4.07 -13.63 -0.73
N LEU A 67 4.42 -12.67 0.12
CA LEU A 67 4.79 -12.91 1.52
C LEU A 67 3.68 -13.67 2.27
N TYR A 68 2.44 -13.22 2.14
CA TYR A 68 1.31 -13.84 2.83
C TYR A 68 1.03 -15.28 2.34
N GLN A 69 1.19 -15.53 1.05
CA GLN A 69 1.03 -16.88 0.47
C GLN A 69 2.10 -17.84 1.00
N CYS A 70 3.35 -17.37 1.13
CA CYS A 70 4.44 -18.11 1.73
C CYS A 70 4.18 -18.48 3.21
N GLU A 71 3.62 -17.56 4.00
CA GLU A 71 3.29 -17.80 5.41
C GLU A 71 2.16 -18.81 5.60
N GLN A 72 1.27 -18.97 4.61
CA GLN A 72 0.19 -19.97 4.62
C GLN A 72 0.61 -21.36 4.13
N GLY A 73 1.89 -21.57 3.82
CA GLY A 73 2.41 -22.85 3.33
C GLY A 73 2.10 -23.12 1.85
N GLU A 74 1.63 -22.12 1.10
CA GLU A 74 1.69 -22.20 -0.36
C GLU A 74 3.15 -22.16 -0.80
N LYS A 75 3.49 -22.88 -1.88
CA LYS A 75 4.87 -22.96 -2.36
C LYS A 75 5.37 -21.56 -2.74
N CYS A 76 6.29 -21.02 -1.95
CA CYS A 76 7.18 -19.96 -2.41
C CYS A 76 7.91 -20.46 -3.67
N ALA A 77 7.87 -19.68 -4.75
CA ALA A 77 8.58 -20.00 -5.99
C ALA A 77 10.09 -19.81 -5.84
#